data_AF-A0A512T3T8-F1
#
_entry.id   AF-A0A512T3T8-F1
#
_cell.length_a   1.000
_cell.length_b   1.000
_cell.length_c   1.000
_cell.angle_alpha   90.00
_cell.angle_beta   90.00
_cell.angle_gamma   90.00
#
_symmetry.space_group_name_H-M   'P 1'
#
loop_
_entity.id
_entity.type
_entity.pdbx_description
1 polymer ?
#
loop_
_entity_poly.entity_id
_entity_poly.type
_entity_poly.pdbx_seq_one_letter_code
_entity_poly.pdbx_strand_id
1 'polypeptide(L)'
;MRSRSQNVLRAVIAVVSVGLAILTVTVGPLGSVVAALLLTALTPFVVLDPGSRITALLITLHGLHWLMSNTVPDGMRDWVLTLVMACGLLTIHLAAALAATLPQSAPVPRASVERWGRRGLAVLGLSVPVWALLVSQTASRPGGDPVATYAALAALALLGLALWLSLAKAPVQRRER
;
A
#
# COMPACT_ATOMS: atom_id res chain seq x y z
N MET A 1 20.86 -12.78 15.55
CA MET A 1 19.71 -13.65 15.18
C MET A 1 18.44 -12.81 15.12
N ARG A 2 17.57 -12.99 14.11
CA ARG A 2 16.32 -12.23 13.94
C ARG A 2 15.16 -12.88 14.68
N SER A 3 14.23 -12.09 15.20
CA SER A 3 13.02 -12.63 15.84
C SER A 3 12.05 -13.24 14.81
N ARG A 4 11.26 -14.23 15.23
CA ARG A 4 10.26 -14.89 14.37
C ARG A 4 9.25 -13.89 13.79
N SER A 5 8.83 -12.91 14.58
CA SER A 5 7.91 -11.85 14.14
C SER A 5 8.50 -10.96 13.06
N GLN A 6 9.80 -10.64 13.14
CA GLN A 6 10.49 -9.87 12.09
C GLN A 6 10.58 -10.66 10.79
N ASN A 7 10.80 -11.97 10.87
CA ASN A 7 10.77 -12.85 9.68
C ASN A 7 9.36 -12.90 9.06
N VAL A 8 8.30 -12.90 9.87
CA VAL A 8 6.91 -12.86 9.37
C VAL A 8 6.63 -11.55 8.62
N LEU A 9 6.99 -10.39 9.17
CA LEU A 9 6.78 -9.10 8.48
C LEU A 9 7.50 -9.05 7.13
N ARG A 10 8.72 -9.58 7.09
CA ARG A 10 9.53 -9.71 5.88
C ARG A 10 8.91 -10.66 4.86
N ALA A 11 8.39 -11.80 5.31
CA ALA A 11 7.65 -12.72 4.45
C ALA A 11 6.38 -12.10 3.88
N VAL A 12 5.63 -11.33 4.69
CA VAL A 12 4.44 -10.59 4.24
C VAL A 12 4.81 -9.61 3.13
N ILE A 13 5.88 -8.80 3.31
CA ILE A 13 6.36 -7.89 2.25
C ILE A 13 6.69 -8.67 0.98
N ALA A 14 7.42 -9.78 1.09
CA ALA A 14 7.83 -10.58 -0.05
C ALA A 14 6.63 -11.14 -0.83
N VAL A 15 5.72 -11.82 -0.12
CA VAL A 15 4.55 -12.47 -0.70
C VAL A 15 3.63 -11.45 -1.36
N VAL A 16 3.35 -10.34 -0.67
CA VAL A 16 2.47 -9.30 -1.22
C VAL A 16 3.12 -8.63 -2.42
N SER A 17 4.41 -8.27 -2.35
CA SER A 17 5.12 -7.65 -3.48
C SER A 17 5.10 -8.54 -4.73
N VAL A 18 5.45 -9.82 -4.59
CA VAL A 18 5.43 -10.77 -5.71
C VAL A 18 3.99 -10.98 -6.21
N GLY A 19 3.03 -11.10 -5.30
CA GLY A 19 1.61 -11.20 -5.63
C GLY A 19 1.09 -10.02 -6.45
N LEU A 20 1.47 -8.79 -6.11
CA LEU A 20 1.10 -7.58 -6.87
C LEU A 20 1.76 -7.55 -8.26
N ALA A 21 3.01 -7.98 -8.39
CA ALA A 21 3.69 -8.07 -9.68
C ALA A 21 2.99 -9.06 -10.61
N ILE A 22 2.63 -10.24 -10.08
CA ILE A 22 1.86 -11.26 -10.82
C ILE A 22 0.47 -10.75 -11.17
N LEU A 23 -0.24 -10.16 -10.21
CA LEU A 23 -1.58 -9.60 -10.42
C LEU A 23 -1.57 -8.58 -11.56
N THR A 24 -0.59 -7.67 -11.56
CA THR A 24 -0.50 -6.60 -12.57
C THR A 24 -0.30 -7.17 -13.98
N VAL A 25 0.56 -8.18 -14.15
CA VAL A 25 0.81 -8.82 -15.45
C VAL A 25 -0.38 -9.68 -15.91
N THR A 26 -1.05 -10.35 -14.98
CA THR A 26 -2.15 -11.27 -15.32
C THR A 26 -3.44 -10.56 -15.67
N VAL A 27 -3.63 -9.34 -15.18
CA VAL A 27 -4.90 -8.61 -15.32
C VAL A 27 -4.77 -7.36 -16.21
N GLY A 28 -3.58 -6.77 -16.28
CA GLY A 28 -3.35 -5.58 -17.09
C GLY A 28 -3.25 -5.89 -18.59
N PRO A 29 -4.06 -5.27 -19.46
CA PRO A 29 -3.96 -5.44 -20.92
C PRO A 29 -2.60 -5.01 -21.48
N LEU A 30 -1.86 -4.15 -20.76
CA LEU A 30 -0.52 -3.67 -21.08
C LEU A 30 0.51 -4.15 -20.03
N GLY A 31 0.27 -5.30 -19.40
CA GLY A 31 1.12 -5.89 -18.38
C GLY A 31 2.58 -6.05 -18.83
N SER A 32 3.53 -5.40 -18.16
CA SER A 32 4.95 -5.53 -18.49
C SER A 32 5.62 -6.64 -17.67
N VAL A 33 5.90 -7.79 -18.30
CA VAL A 33 6.65 -8.89 -17.69
C VAL A 33 8.02 -8.42 -17.20
N VAL A 34 8.68 -7.54 -17.94
CA VAL A 34 9.99 -6.98 -17.56
C VAL A 34 9.87 -6.17 -16.25
N ALA A 35 8.84 -5.32 -16.12
CA ALA A 35 8.60 -4.57 -14.89
C ALA A 35 8.31 -5.51 -13.71
N ALA A 36 7.51 -6.56 -13.91
CA ALA A 36 7.24 -7.56 -12.87
C ALA A 36 8.51 -8.30 -12.41
N LEU A 37 9.39 -8.67 -13.34
CA LEU A 37 10.67 -9.29 -13.01
C LEU A 37 11.58 -8.35 -12.24
N LEU A 38 11.66 -7.07 -12.63
CA LEU A 38 12.42 -6.05 -11.91
C LEU A 38 11.88 -5.83 -10.48
N LEU A 39 10.57 -5.73 -10.31
CA LEU A 39 9.92 -5.61 -9.00
C LEU A 39 10.17 -6.84 -8.12
N THR A 40 10.10 -8.03 -8.71
CA THR A 40 10.41 -9.29 -8.04
C THR A 40 11.88 -9.34 -7.61
N ALA A 41 12.81 -8.91 -8.47
CA ALA A 41 14.23 -8.82 -8.17
C ALA A 41 14.56 -7.75 -7.11
N LEU A 42 13.78 -6.66 -7.05
CA LEU A 42 13.94 -5.61 -6.05
C LEU A 42 13.44 -6.03 -4.66
N THR A 43 12.47 -6.94 -4.60
CA THR A 43 11.80 -7.37 -3.37
C THR A 43 12.77 -7.92 -2.31
N PRO A 44 13.75 -8.80 -2.62
CA PRO A 44 14.76 -9.24 -1.66
C PRO A 44 15.51 -8.11 -0.95
N PHE A 45 15.84 -7.01 -1.66
CA PHE A 45 16.56 -5.87 -1.07
C PHE A 45 15.71 -5.14 -0.04
N VAL A 46 14.42 -4.93 -0.35
CA VAL A 46 13.45 -4.37 0.59
C VAL A 46 13.24 -5.30 1.79
N VAL A 47 13.16 -6.60 1.54
CA VAL A 47 13.01 -7.60 2.59
C VAL A 47 14.22 -7.61 3.52
N LEU A 48 15.43 -7.33 3.04
CA LEU A 48 16.66 -7.24 3.83
C LEU A 48 16.70 -5.98 4.71
N ASP A 49 16.24 -4.84 4.20
CA ASP A 49 16.14 -3.59 4.95
C ASP A 49 14.81 -2.86 4.69
N PRO A 50 13.73 -3.24 5.40
CA PRO A 50 12.40 -2.66 5.19
C PRO A 50 12.32 -1.17 5.54
N GLY A 51 13.23 -0.65 6.37
CA GLY A 51 13.28 0.76 6.74
C GLY A 51 13.95 1.65 5.69
N SER A 52 14.49 1.06 4.60
CA SER A 52 15.24 1.79 3.59
C SER A 52 14.36 2.61 2.64
N ARG A 53 14.99 3.55 1.92
CA ARG A 53 14.36 4.28 0.81
C ARG A 53 13.94 3.36 -0.34
N ILE A 54 14.53 2.16 -0.43
CA ILE A 54 14.21 1.16 -1.46
C ILE A 54 12.77 0.66 -1.27
N THR A 55 12.25 0.60 -0.03
CA THR A 55 10.84 0.27 0.23
C THR A 55 9.90 1.27 -0.43
N ALA A 56 10.18 2.57 -0.28
CA ALA A 56 9.38 3.62 -0.92
C ALA A 56 9.47 3.51 -2.45
N LEU A 57 10.66 3.25 -2.98
CA LEU A 57 10.84 3.01 -4.41
C LEU A 57 10.02 1.81 -4.90
N LEU A 58 10.05 0.68 -4.17
CA LEU A 58 9.29 -0.53 -4.52
C LEU A 58 7.77 -0.26 -4.55
N ILE A 59 7.24 0.42 -3.54
CA ILE A 59 5.82 0.79 -3.47
C ILE A 59 5.45 1.69 -4.65
N THR A 60 6.26 2.72 -4.94
CA THR A 60 6.04 3.63 -6.07
C THR A 60 6.10 2.90 -7.41
N LEU A 61 7.08 2.02 -7.61
CA LEU A 61 7.22 1.26 -8.85
C LEU A 61 6.06 0.28 -9.05
N HIS A 62 5.54 -0.35 -7.99
CA HIS A 62 4.33 -1.16 -8.06
C HIS A 62 3.11 -0.31 -8.48
N GLY A 63 2.93 0.86 -7.86
CA GLY A 63 1.85 1.78 -8.25
C GLY A 63 1.98 2.24 -9.70
N LEU A 64 3.17 2.60 -10.14
CA LEU A 64 3.44 3.01 -11.52
C LEU A 64 3.21 1.87 -12.51
N HIS A 65 3.69 0.66 -12.19
CA HIS A 65 3.46 -0.52 -13.02
C HIS A 65 1.96 -0.80 -13.16
N TRP A 66 1.19 -0.72 -12.07
CA TRP A 66 -0.26 -0.86 -12.12
C TRP A 66 -0.92 0.16 -13.05
N LEU A 67 -0.59 1.44 -12.88
CA LEU A 67 -1.16 2.55 -13.66
C LEU A 67 -0.79 2.50 -15.14
N MET A 68 0.41 2.02 -15.47
CA MET A 68 0.86 1.89 -16.85
C MET A 68 0.32 0.62 -17.53
N SER A 69 -0.01 -0.41 -16.75
CA SER A 69 -0.46 -1.70 -17.27
C SER A 69 -1.97 -1.86 -17.34
N ASN A 70 -2.73 -1.06 -16.60
CA ASN A 70 -4.19 -1.13 -16.56
C ASN A 70 -4.83 0.12 -17.16
N THR A 71 -5.96 -0.06 -17.84
CA THR A 71 -6.82 1.05 -18.24
C THR A 71 -7.50 1.66 -17.02
N VAL A 72 -8.09 2.84 -17.21
CA VAL A 72 -8.96 3.45 -16.21
C VAL A 72 -10.07 2.45 -15.84
N PRO A 73 -10.41 2.29 -14.54
CA PRO A 73 -11.48 1.38 -14.14
C PRO A 73 -12.83 1.75 -14.76
N ASP A 74 -13.39 0.85 -15.56
CA ASP A 74 -14.67 1.06 -16.28
C ASP A 74 -15.81 0.22 -15.68
N GLY A 75 -15.50 -0.73 -14.79
CA GLY A 75 -16.49 -1.54 -14.11
C GLY A 75 -16.14 -1.89 -12.67
N MET A 76 -17.10 -2.52 -11.97
CA MET A 76 -16.92 -2.97 -10.58
C MET A 76 -15.69 -3.87 -10.42
N ARG A 77 -15.42 -4.77 -11.38
CA ARG A 77 -14.26 -5.66 -11.35
C ARG A 77 -12.95 -4.88 -11.32
N ASP A 78 -12.81 -3.88 -12.18
CA ASP A 78 -11.57 -3.09 -12.32
C ASP A 78 -11.32 -2.23 -11.08
N TRP A 79 -12.41 -1.73 -10.48
CA TRP A 79 -12.35 -1.12 -9.17
C TRP A 79 -11.88 -2.14 -8.12
N VAL A 80 -12.54 -3.28 -7.95
CA VAL A 80 -12.11 -4.29 -6.97
C VAL A 80 -10.62 -4.63 -7.09
N LEU A 81 -10.12 -4.77 -8.31
CA LEU A 81 -8.71 -5.01 -8.58
C LEU A 81 -7.80 -3.84 -8.15
N THR A 82 -8.20 -2.61 -8.45
CA THR A 82 -7.48 -1.41 -8.01
C THR A 82 -7.48 -1.28 -6.47
N LEU A 83 -8.56 -1.68 -5.81
CA LEU A 83 -8.63 -1.74 -4.34
C LEU A 83 -7.68 -2.80 -3.78
N VAL A 84 -7.64 -3.99 -4.39
CA VAL A 84 -6.69 -5.05 -4.02
C VAL A 84 -5.24 -4.56 -4.16
N MET A 85 -4.93 -3.88 -5.25
CA MET A 85 -3.62 -3.26 -5.47
C MET A 85 -3.28 -2.26 -4.35
N ALA A 86 -4.18 -1.33 -4.05
CA ALA A 86 -3.99 -0.33 -2.99
C ALA A 86 -3.81 -0.98 -1.60
N CYS A 87 -4.61 -2.00 -1.29
CA CYS A 87 -4.49 -2.78 -0.05
C CYS A 87 -3.14 -3.49 0.05
N GLY A 88 -2.62 -4.04 -1.06
CA GLY A 88 -1.30 -4.65 -1.10
C GLY A 88 -0.18 -3.64 -0.84
N LEU A 89 -0.24 -2.47 -1.49
CA LEU A 89 0.72 -1.38 -1.26
C LEU A 89 0.71 -0.91 0.20
N LEU A 90 -0.49 -0.73 0.77
CA LEU A 90 -0.67 -0.37 2.18
C LEU A 90 -0.08 -1.46 3.09
N THR A 91 -0.29 -2.73 2.78
CA THR A 91 0.25 -3.85 3.56
C THR A 91 1.77 -3.85 3.56
N ILE A 92 2.41 -3.65 2.40
CA ILE A 92 3.88 -3.51 2.30
C ILE A 92 4.36 -2.32 3.16
N HIS A 93 3.69 -1.16 3.03
CA HIS A 93 4.03 0.04 3.79
C HIS A 93 3.94 -0.19 5.30
N LEU A 94 2.83 -0.71 5.81
CA LEU A 94 2.62 -0.94 7.24
C LEU A 94 3.58 -2.00 7.78
N ALA A 95 3.83 -3.08 7.04
CA ALA A 95 4.76 -4.13 7.44
C ALA A 95 6.20 -3.59 7.53
N ALA A 96 6.61 -2.79 6.53
CA ALA A 96 7.93 -2.19 6.49
C ALA A 96 8.11 -1.14 7.59
N ALA A 97 7.12 -0.27 7.80
CA ALA A 97 7.15 0.72 8.87
C ALA A 97 7.19 0.06 10.25
N LEU A 98 6.40 -0.99 10.48
CA LEU A 98 6.44 -1.76 11.72
C LEU A 98 7.79 -2.44 11.93
N ALA A 99 8.37 -3.05 10.89
CA ALA A 99 9.69 -3.67 10.95
C ALA A 99 10.79 -2.65 11.27
N ALA A 100 10.68 -1.41 10.75
CA ALA A 100 11.64 -0.34 10.98
C ALA A 100 11.57 0.27 12.40
N THR A 101 10.42 0.16 13.08
CA THR A 101 10.25 0.73 14.43
C THR A 101 10.90 -0.08 15.56
N LEU A 102 11.42 -1.27 15.28
CA LEU A 102 11.94 -2.18 16.30
C LEU A 102 13.31 -2.77 15.89
N PRO A 103 14.21 -3.04 16.86
CA PRO A 103 15.44 -3.77 16.60
C PRO A 103 15.18 -5.13 15.93
N GLN A 104 16.07 -5.58 15.03
CA GLN A 104 15.87 -6.82 14.27
C GLN A 104 15.79 -8.10 15.14
N SER A 105 16.41 -8.08 16.33
CA SER A 105 16.37 -9.17 17.30
C SER A 105 15.14 -9.11 18.22
N ALA A 106 14.46 -7.97 18.30
CA ALA A 106 13.32 -7.80 19.20
C ALA A 106 12.05 -8.43 18.61
N PRO A 107 11.25 -9.16 19.42
CA PRO A 107 9.92 -9.58 19.01
C PRO A 107 9.01 -8.35 18.86
N VAL A 108 8.06 -8.43 17.93
CA VAL A 108 7.08 -7.37 17.70
C VAL A 108 6.00 -7.45 18.80
N PRO A 109 5.82 -6.41 19.63
CA PRO A 109 4.78 -6.43 20.66
C PRO A 109 3.39 -6.51 20.05
N ARG A 110 2.49 -7.31 20.64
CA ARG A 110 1.10 -7.43 20.17
C ARG A 110 0.38 -6.08 20.11
N ALA A 111 0.58 -5.23 21.11
CA ALA A 111 0.02 -3.88 21.15
C ALA A 111 0.47 -3.00 19.96
N SER A 112 1.69 -3.20 19.44
CA SER A 112 2.15 -2.54 18.22
C SER A 112 1.39 -3.07 17.01
N VAL A 113 1.25 -4.38 16.87
CA VAL A 113 0.47 -5.00 15.77
C VAL A 113 -0.98 -4.49 15.77
N GLU A 114 -1.63 -4.48 16.94
CA GLU A 114 -3.01 -3.97 17.08
C GLU A 114 -3.12 -2.48 16.71
N ARG A 115 -2.18 -1.65 17.18
CA ARG A 115 -2.15 -0.22 16.84
C ARG A 115 -2.00 0.00 15.34
N TRP A 116 -1.10 -0.72 14.69
CA TRP A 116 -0.87 -0.62 13.25
C TRP A 116 -2.05 -1.22 12.45
N GLY A 117 -2.63 -2.32 12.91
CA GLY A 117 -3.84 -2.92 12.34
C GLY A 117 -5.03 -1.97 12.41
N ARG A 118 -5.27 -1.32 13.56
CA ARG A 118 -6.32 -0.29 13.71
C ARG A 118 -6.11 0.91 12.77
N ARG A 119 -4.86 1.35 12.59
CA ARG A 119 -4.53 2.42 11.63
C ARG A 119 -4.82 1.99 10.21
N GLY A 120 -4.43 0.78 9.81
CA GLY A 120 -4.75 0.22 8.51
C GLY A 120 -6.26 0.12 8.28
N LEU A 121 -7.01 -0.42 9.24
CA LEU A 121 -8.47 -0.50 9.18
C LEU A 121 -9.14 0.87 9.11
N ALA A 122 -8.62 1.88 9.82
CA ALA A 122 -9.14 3.24 9.73
C ALA A 122 -8.92 3.83 8.34
N VAL A 123 -7.74 3.66 7.74
CA VAL A 123 -7.45 4.11 6.37
C VAL A 123 -8.37 3.41 5.37
N LEU A 124 -8.55 2.09 5.49
CA LEU A 124 -9.47 1.35 4.63
C LEU A 124 -10.91 1.82 4.80
N GLY A 125 -11.39 1.91 6.04
CA GLY A 125 -12.76 2.35 6.35
C GLY A 125 -13.07 3.75 5.83
N LEU A 126 -12.12 4.68 5.92
CA LEU A 126 -12.27 6.03 5.37
C LEU A 126 -12.13 6.08 3.85
N SER A 127 -11.44 5.11 3.26
CA SER A 127 -11.34 4.99 1.81
C SER A 127 -12.61 4.40 1.19
N VAL A 128 -13.39 3.58 1.91
CA VAL A 128 -14.61 2.92 1.39
C VAL A 128 -15.67 3.90 0.85
N PRO A 129 -16.04 5.01 1.52
CA PRO A 129 -17.03 5.94 0.97
C PRO A 129 -16.53 6.62 -0.31
N VAL A 130 -15.25 7.02 -0.34
CA VAL A 130 -14.62 7.57 -1.54
C VAL A 130 -14.67 6.53 -2.65
N TRP A 131 -14.29 5.29 -2.33
CA TRP A 131 -14.34 4.15 -3.25
C TRP A 131 -15.74 3.91 -3.85
N ALA A 132 -16.77 3.88 -3.01
CA ALA A 132 -18.15 3.68 -3.42
C ALA A 132 -18.67 4.83 -4.31
N LEU A 133 -18.28 6.07 -4.00
CA LEU A 133 -18.56 7.22 -4.87
C LEU A 133 -17.91 7.04 -6.24
N LEU A 134 -16.67 6.57 -6.31
CA LEU A 134 -15.99 6.37 -7.59
C LEU A 134 -16.66 5.29 -8.43
N VAL A 135 -16.97 4.15 -7.82
CA VAL A 135 -17.68 3.04 -8.49
C VAL A 135 -19.02 3.51 -9.04
N SER A 136 -19.81 4.27 -8.26
CA SER A 136 -21.13 4.75 -8.70
C SER A 136 -21.04 5.80 -9.81
N GLN A 137 -20.01 6.66 -9.78
CA GLN A 137 -19.80 7.69 -10.80
C GLN A 137 -19.26 7.12 -12.12
N THR A 138 -18.52 6.02 -12.10
CA THR A 138 -18.05 5.35 -13.34
C THR A 138 -19.19 4.97 -14.27
N ALA A 139 -20.34 4.52 -13.73
CA ALA A 139 -21.52 4.18 -14.53
C ALA A 139 -22.16 5.39 -15.25
N SER A 140 -21.82 6.62 -14.81
CA SER A 140 -22.43 7.86 -15.28
C SER A 140 -21.51 8.69 -16.19
N ARG A 141 -20.28 8.21 -16.46
CA ARG A 141 -19.26 8.96 -17.20
C ARG A 141 -19.19 8.59 -18.68
N PRO A 142 -18.94 9.56 -19.57
CA PRO A 142 -18.43 9.26 -20.90
C PRO A 142 -17.11 8.49 -20.78
N GLY A 143 -16.96 7.40 -21.53
CA GLY A 143 -15.75 6.57 -21.49
C GLY A 143 -14.48 7.39 -21.80
N GLY A 144 -13.43 7.19 -21.01
CA GLY A 144 -12.11 7.77 -21.28
C GLY A 144 -11.80 9.12 -20.63
N ASP A 145 -12.48 9.54 -19.56
CA ASP A 145 -12.07 10.73 -18.78
C ASP A 145 -11.13 10.35 -17.60
N PRO A 146 -9.79 10.48 -17.77
CA PRO A 146 -8.81 10.13 -16.75
C PRO A 146 -8.79 11.10 -15.57
N VAL A 147 -9.31 12.32 -15.73
CA VAL A 147 -9.16 13.41 -14.75
C VAL A 147 -9.80 13.03 -13.43
N ALA A 148 -10.98 12.41 -13.48
CA ALA A 148 -11.71 12.09 -12.28
C ALA A 148 -11.14 10.87 -11.54
N THR A 149 -10.52 9.92 -12.25
CA THR A 149 -9.81 8.78 -11.65
C THR A 149 -8.50 9.22 -10.99
N TYR A 150 -7.75 10.12 -11.65
CA TYR A 150 -6.55 10.70 -11.05
C TYR A 150 -6.86 11.65 -9.88
N ALA A 151 -7.93 12.45 -9.98
CA ALA A 151 -8.40 13.29 -8.87
C ALA A 151 -8.83 12.44 -7.67
N ALA A 152 -9.39 11.25 -7.92
CA ALA A 152 -9.77 10.32 -6.88
C ALA A 152 -8.59 9.65 -6.18
N LEU A 153 -7.61 9.20 -6.95
CA LEU A 153 -6.35 8.68 -6.42
C LEU A 153 -5.60 9.76 -5.63
N ALA A 154 -5.59 11.00 -6.12
CA ALA A 154 -5.03 12.15 -5.42
C ALA A 154 -5.80 12.46 -4.12
N ALA A 155 -7.13 12.41 -4.13
CA ALA A 155 -7.95 12.61 -2.93
C ALA A 155 -7.70 11.55 -1.86
N LEU A 156 -7.56 10.27 -2.26
CA LEU A 156 -7.21 9.17 -1.35
C LEU A 156 -5.79 9.34 -0.78
N ALA A 157 -4.83 9.73 -1.61
CA ALA A 157 -3.46 10.01 -1.18
C ALA A 157 -3.40 11.19 -0.18
N LEU A 158 -4.13 12.27 -0.46
CA LEU A 158 -4.24 13.43 0.42
C LEU A 158 -4.95 13.10 1.73
N LEU A 159 -6.01 12.29 1.70
CA LEU A 159 -6.71 11.83 2.90
C LEU A 159 -5.80 10.96 3.77
N GLY A 160 -5.07 10.02 3.16
CA GLY A 160 -4.08 9.19 3.86
C GLY A 160 -2.96 10.03 4.50
N LEU A 161 -2.46 11.03 3.78
CA LEU A 161 -1.45 11.97 4.29
C LEU A 161 -1.99 12.81 5.46
N ALA A 162 -3.21 13.34 5.35
CA ALA A 162 -3.84 14.14 6.40
C ALA A 162 -4.04 13.33 7.69
N LEU A 163 -4.47 12.07 7.58
CA LEU A 163 -4.56 11.14 8.70
C LEU A 163 -3.20 10.90 9.35
N TRP A 164 -2.18 10.60 8.55
CA TRP A 164 -0.83 10.39 9.05
C TRP A 164 -0.33 11.59 9.87
N LEU A 165 -0.50 12.80 9.34
CA LEU A 165 -0.11 14.04 10.03
C LEU A 165 -0.91 14.29 11.31
N SER A 166 -2.22 13.97 11.32
CA SER A 166 -3.07 14.11 12.51
C SER A 166 -2.67 13.14 13.62
N LEU A 167 -2.22 11.93 13.27
CA LEU A 167 -1.80 10.89 14.21
C LEU A 167 -0.34 11.06 14.67
N ALA A 168 0.49 11.77 13.90
CA ALA A 168 1.86 12.12 14.27
C ALA A 168 1.91 13.21 15.35
N LYS A 169 0.88 14.08 15.42
CA LYS A 169 0.71 15.07 16.49
C LYS A 169 -0.04 14.46 17.69
N ALA A 170 0.61 13.58 18.45
CA ALA A 170 0.20 13.33 19.83
C ALA A 170 1.22 14.01 20.78
N PRO A 171 0.75 14.79 21.78
CA PRO A 171 1.60 15.72 22.53
C PRO A 171 2.65 14.98 23.37
N VAL A 172 3.88 15.51 23.33
CA VAL A 172 4.85 15.35 24.42
C VAL A 172 4.23 15.99 25.65
N GLN A 173 3.45 15.24 26.43
CA GLN A 173 3.23 15.60 27.82
C GLN A 173 4.55 15.37 28.55
N ARG A 174 5.35 16.43 28.63
CA ARG A 174 6.31 16.63 29.73
C ARG A 174 5.58 16.30 31.03
N ARG A 175 5.90 15.17 31.64
CA ARG A 175 5.80 15.04 33.09
C ARG A 175 7.10 15.59 33.67
N GLU A 176 7.13 16.91 33.75
CA GLU A 176 7.87 17.58 34.82
C GLU A 176 6.88 17.68 35.98
N ARG A 177 7.01 16.77 36.95
CA ARG A 177 6.76 16.93 38.39
C ARG A 177 6.93 15.57 39.07
#